data_AF-W7PSB5-F1
#
_entry.id   AF-W7PSB5-F1
#
_cell.length_a   1.000
_cell.length_b   1.000
_cell.length_c   1.000
_cell.angle_alpha   90.00
_cell.angle_beta   90.00
_cell.angle_gamma   90.00
#
_symmetry.space_group_name_H-M   'P 1'
#
loop_
_entity.id
_entity.type
_entity.pdbx_description
1 polymer ?
#
loop_
_entity_poly.entity_id
_entity_poly.type
_entity_poly.pdbx_seq_one_letter_code
_entity_poly.pdbx_strand_id
1 'polypeptide(L)'
;MGAVSPGAQNKEIVMRLRVLSDLHLEHFDEGRELPEVASDAVILAGDIHREAEGLAWAAARFADQPIIYVPGNHEFYGTSMPVLRDTLAQEAERLGIHLLDNRSLTLNGVRFHGTTLWTDFDLYAGEPDNDPALTDQKARWLMPDFSIIEQPAGEAFSPLESQRLHAKALAWLEAELAEPFDGPRVVVSHHAPLAECIPPRYRGDALSPAFASHLPALMGRADCGSTAMSTSRWTWRSPAPVSSPTPGATPESSNPRCSCRTSPSSSERRPHGW
;
A
#
# COMPACT_ATOMS: atom_id res chain seq x y z
N MET A 1 12.45 55.26 8.91
CA MET A 1 12.82 53.92 9.40
C MET A 1 11.59 53.04 9.20
N GLY A 2 11.52 52.32 8.07
CA GLY A 2 10.40 51.43 7.77
C GLY A 2 10.58 50.13 8.56
N ALA A 3 9.59 49.79 9.37
CA ALA A 3 9.56 48.52 10.09
C ALA A 3 9.49 47.37 9.07
N VAL A 4 10.50 46.51 9.12
CA VAL A 4 10.51 45.24 8.40
C VAL A 4 9.49 44.33 9.10
N SER A 5 8.41 43.99 8.41
CA SER A 5 7.46 42.97 8.87
C SER A 5 8.21 41.66 9.13
N PRO A 6 7.96 40.96 10.25
CA PRO A 6 8.61 39.67 10.51
C PRO A 6 8.11 38.69 9.44
N GLY A 7 9.05 38.19 8.62
CA GLY A 7 8.77 37.18 7.62
C GLY A 7 8.06 35.99 8.25
N ALA A 8 6.99 35.53 7.61
CA ALA A 8 6.33 34.28 7.95
C ALA A 8 7.40 33.19 8.01
N GLN A 9 7.74 32.73 9.21
CA GLN A 9 8.60 31.58 9.35
C GLN A 9 7.86 30.41 8.73
N ASN A 10 8.42 29.87 7.65
CA ASN A 10 7.91 28.69 6.99
C ASN A 10 8.04 27.55 8.02
N LYS A 11 6.95 27.26 8.75
CA LYS A 11 6.93 26.20 9.74
C LYS A 11 7.07 24.89 8.96
N GLU A 12 8.22 24.25 9.08
CA GLU A 12 8.46 22.96 8.46
C GLU A 12 7.40 21.98 8.97
N ILE A 13 6.53 21.51 8.07
CA ILE A 13 5.53 20.50 8.40
C ILE A 13 6.25 19.16 8.44
N VAL A 14 6.58 18.70 9.64
CA VAL A 14 7.15 17.37 9.87
C VAL A 14 6.07 16.48 10.45
N MET A 15 5.75 15.39 9.75
CA MET A 15 4.78 14.38 10.19
C MET A 15 5.38 12.98 10.00
N ARG A 16 5.39 12.18 11.07
CA ARG A 16 5.88 10.80 11.08
C ARG A 16 4.70 9.86 10.89
N LEU A 17 4.76 9.04 9.85
CA LEU A 17 3.71 8.09 9.50
C LEU A 17 4.17 6.67 9.81
N ARG A 18 3.35 5.93 10.55
CA ARG A 18 3.49 4.47 10.67
C ARG A 18 2.62 3.84 9.61
N VAL A 19 3.23 3.28 8.57
CA VAL A 19 2.51 2.66 7.44
C VAL A 19 2.56 1.14 7.60
N LEU A 20 1.40 0.50 7.54
CA LEU A 20 1.22 -0.95 7.58
C LEU A 20 0.25 -1.35 6.46
N SER A 21 0.49 -2.50 5.86
CA SER A 21 -0.37 -3.13 4.85
C SER A 21 -0.18 -4.64 4.91
N ASP A 22 -1.07 -5.40 4.29
CA ASP A 22 -0.91 -6.86 4.09
C ASP A 22 -0.61 -7.58 5.43
N LEU A 23 -1.29 -7.13 6.49
CA LEU A 23 -1.13 -7.75 7.80
C LEU A 23 -1.78 -9.13 7.83
N HIS A 24 -2.89 -9.29 7.07
CA HIS A 24 -3.65 -10.53 6.93
C HIS A 24 -3.94 -11.20 8.27
N LEU A 25 -4.40 -10.41 9.24
CA LEU A 25 -4.61 -10.85 10.62
C LEU A 25 -5.62 -12.00 10.73
N GLU A 26 -6.48 -12.18 9.72
CA GLU A 26 -7.41 -13.30 9.61
C GLU A 26 -6.73 -14.68 9.54
N HIS A 27 -5.41 -14.72 9.33
CA HIS A 27 -4.58 -15.94 9.30
C HIS A 27 -3.78 -16.15 10.60
N PHE A 28 -3.92 -15.28 11.60
CA PHE A 28 -3.14 -15.33 12.84
C PHE A 28 -4.06 -15.27 14.07
N ASP A 29 -4.45 -16.44 14.59
CA ASP A 29 -5.36 -16.55 15.75
C ASP A 29 -4.84 -15.82 17.00
N GLU A 30 -3.52 -15.81 17.20
CA GLU A 30 -2.86 -15.13 18.33
C GLU A 30 -2.53 -13.65 18.02
N GLY A 31 -2.87 -13.17 16.82
CA GLY A 31 -2.49 -11.87 16.29
C GLY A 31 -1.04 -11.82 15.79
N ARG A 32 -0.60 -10.61 15.42
CA ARG A 32 0.80 -10.34 15.02
C ARG A 32 1.44 -9.33 15.95
N GLU A 33 2.60 -9.68 16.49
CA GLU A 33 3.45 -8.71 17.17
C GLU A 33 4.04 -7.73 16.15
N LEU A 34 3.83 -6.44 16.41
CA LEU A 34 4.38 -5.35 15.60
C LEU A 34 5.30 -4.52 16.48
N PRO A 35 6.51 -4.14 15.99
CA PRO A 35 7.42 -3.32 16.76
C PRO A 35 6.78 -1.98 17.10
N GLU A 36 6.99 -1.48 18.32
CA GLU A 36 6.52 -0.15 18.68
C GLU A 36 7.40 0.93 18.08
N VAL A 37 6.76 1.85 17.35
CA VAL A 37 7.42 2.96 16.69
C VAL A 37 6.55 4.19 16.91
N ALA A 38 7.16 5.27 17.41
CA ALA A 38 6.49 6.54 17.60
C ALA A 38 6.10 7.15 16.25
N SER A 39 4.83 7.51 16.09
CA SER A 39 4.29 8.17 14.90
C SER A 39 3.22 9.17 15.28
N ASP A 40 2.96 10.12 14.38
CA ASP A 40 1.93 11.15 14.57
C ASP A 40 0.58 10.70 13.98
N ALA A 41 0.59 9.73 13.07
CA ALA A 41 -0.57 8.98 12.59
C ALA A 41 -0.19 7.56 12.16
N VAL A 42 -1.20 6.69 12.06
CA VAL A 42 -1.09 5.33 11.53
C VAL A 42 -1.85 5.25 10.20
N ILE A 43 -1.22 4.68 9.18
CA ILE A 43 -1.83 4.38 7.88
C ILE A 43 -1.90 2.86 7.74
N LEU A 44 -3.12 2.38 7.49
CA LEU A 44 -3.43 1.00 7.18
C LEU A 44 -3.84 0.92 5.71
N ALA A 45 -2.91 0.49 4.84
CA ALA A 45 -3.03 0.54 3.38
C ALA A 45 -3.52 -0.79 2.77
N GLY A 46 -4.62 -1.29 3.33
CA GLY A 46 -5.35 -2.46 2.84
C GLY A 46 -4.80 -3.80 3.32
N ASP A 47 -5.63 -4.83 3.16
CA ASP A 47 -5.35 -6.22 3.52
C ASP A 47 -4.91 -6.38 4.99
N ILE A 48 -5.63 -5.71 5.88
CA ILE A 48 -5.37 -5.77 7.32
C ILE A 48 -6.05 -6.98 7.92
N HIS A 49 -7.35 -7.12 7.64
CA HIS A 49 -8.18 -8.22 8.07
C HIS A 49 -9.40 -8.34 7.13
N ARG A 50 -10.12 -9.46 7.17
CA ARG A 50 -11.42 -9.62 6.51
C ARG A 50 -12.46 -8.60 7.01
N GLU A 51 -13.35 -8.15 6.13
CA GLU A 51 -14.51 -7.30 6.44
C GLU A 51 -14.15 -6.07 7.29
N ALA A 52 -14.96 -5.75 8.30
CA ALA A 52 -14.74 -4.61 9.19
C ALA A 52 -13.86 -4.92 10.42
N GLU A 53 -13.41 -6.17 10.58
CA GLU A 53 -12.58 -6.59 11.73
C GLU A 53 -11.25 -5.82 11.79
N GLY A 54 -10.72 -5.41 10.63
CA GLY A 54 -9.50 -4.61 10.55
C GLY A 54 -9.65 -3.23 11.22
N LEU A 55 -10.85 -2.64 11.14
CA LEU A 55 -11.18 -1.38 11.82
C LEU A 55 -11.25 -1.58 13.33
N ALA A 56 -11.93 -2.63 13.79
CA ALA A 56 -12.04 -2.95 15.21
C ALA A 56 -10.67 -3.21 15.85
N TRP A 57 -9.83 -4.01 15.16
CA TRP A 57 -8.45 -4.24 15.57
C TRP A 57 -7.63 -2.94 15.61
N ALA A 58 -7.74 -2.09 14.58
CA ALA A 58 -7.00 -0.85 14.50
C ALA A 58 -7.35 0.11 15.64
N ALA A 59 -8.65 0.27 15.93
CA ALA A 59 -9.14 1.10 17.03
C ALA A 59 -8.61 0.61 18.38
N ALA A 60 -8.57 -0.70 18.61
CA ALA A 60 -8.02 -1.26 19.84
C ALA A 60 -6.49 -1.10 19.92
N ARG A 61 -5.78 -1.27 18.81
CA ARG A 61 -4.32 -1.30 18.75
C ARG A 61 -3.67 0.09 18.81
N PHE A 62 -4.35 1.10 18.29
CA PHE A 62 -3.84 2.46 18.09
C PHE A 62 -4.78 3.53 18.68
N ALA A 63 -5.46 3.22 19.79
CA ALA A 63 -6.53 4.04 20.37
C ALA A 63 -6.18 5.53 20.59
N ASP A 64 -4.91 5.85 20.82
CA ASP A 64 -4.43 7.22 21.09
C ASP A 64 -3.86 7.95 19.86
N GLN A 65 -4.01 7.38 18.65
CA GLN A 65 -3.44 7.94 17.42
C GLN A 65 -4.51 8.12 16.33
N PRO A 66 -4.40 9.14 15.48
CA PRO A 66 -5.21 9.21 14.25
C PRO A 66 -4.92 8.01 13.35
N ILE A 67 -5.98 7.31 12.94
CA ILE A 67 -5.90 6.15 12.05
C ILE A 67 -6.49 6.54 10.70
N ILE A 68 -5.71 6.34 9.64
CA ILE A 68 -6.13 6.44 8.24
C ILE A 68 -6.19 5.03 7.70
N TYR A 69 -7.35 4.62 7.20
CA TYR A 69 -7.60 3.27 6.72
C TYR A 69 -7.98 3.32 5.24
N VAL A 70 -7.30 2.54 4.41
CA VAL A 70 -7.67 2.27 3.03
C VAL A 70 -7.97 0.77 2.93
N PRO A 71 -9.15 0.35 2.43
CA PRO A 71 -9.43 -1.07 2.25
C PRO A 71 -8.60 -1.65 1.09
N GLY A 72 -8.14 -2.89 1.26
CA GLY A 72 -7.59 -3.71 0.20
C GLY A 72 -8.64 -4.64 -0.39
N ASN A 73 -8.23 -5.62 -1.19
CA ASN A 73 -9.16 -6.58 -1.78
C ASN A 73 -9.61 -7.63 -0.75
N HIS A 74 -8.77 -7.99 0.22
CA HIS A 74 -9.10 -9.02 1.23
C HIS A 74 -10.19 -8.60 2.20
N GLU A 75 -10.36 -7.30 2.46
CA GLU A 75 -11.52 -6.82 3.21
C GLU A 75 -12.84 -7.28 2.55
N PHE A 76 -12.90 -7.33 1.22
CA PHE A 76 -14.10 -7.65 0.44
C PHE A 76 -14.34 -9.15 0.21
N TYR A 77 -13.44 -10.03 0.63
CA TYR A 77 -13.57 -11.48 0.38
C TYR A 77 -14.85 -12.07 0.98
N GLY A 78 -15.62 -12.78 0.16
CA GLY A 78 -16.87 -13.41 0.56
C GLY A 78 -18.05 -12.43 0.69
N THR A 79 -17.90 -11.20 0.20
CA THR A 79 -18.90 -10.13 0.38
C THR A 79 -19.28 -9.44 -0.92
N SER A 80 -20.32 -8.61 -0.82
CA SER A 80 -20.68 -7.63 -1.83
C SER A 80 -20.00 -6.30 -1.58
N MET A 81 -19.13 -5.84 -2.49
CA MET A 81 -18.38 -4.60 -2.33
C MET A 81 -19.25 -3.38 -2.00
N PRO A 82 -20.39 -3.12 -2.68
CA PRO A 82 -21.23 -1.97 -2.34
C PRO A 82 -21.78 -2.05 -0.92
N VAL A 83 -22.22 -3.24 -0.49
CA VAL A 83 -22.77 -3.47 0.85
C VAL A 83 -21.67 -3.31 1.91
N LEU A 84 -20.51 -3.94 1.70
CA LEU A 84 -19.42 -3.87 2.67
C LEU A 84 -18.84 -2.46 2.77
N ARG A 85 -18.78 -1.69 1.67
CA ARG A 85 -18.37 -0.26 1.73
C ARG A 85 -19.25 0.55 2.68
N ASP A 86 -20.56 0.32 2.67
CA ASP A 86 -21.49 0.99 3.58
C ASP A 86 -21.23 0.55 5.04
N THR A 87 -20.99 -0.74 5.26
CA THR A 87 -20.63 -1.27 6.59
C THR A 87 -19.30 -0.69 7.10
N LEU A 88 -18.26 -0.67 6.27
CA LEU A 88 -16.95 -0.10 6.61
C LEU A 88 -17.07 1.38 6.96
N ALA A 89 -17.87 2.15 6.21
CA ALA A 89 -18.07 3.57 6.48
C ALA A 89 -18.76 3.80 7.83
N GLN A 90 -19.82 3.05 8.14
CA GLN A 90 -20.53 3.13 9.42
C GLN A 90 -19.63 2.74 10.59
N GLU A 91 -18.87 1.66 10.44
CA GLU A 91 -17.99 1.17 11.50
C GLU A 91 -16.79 2.09 11.73
N ALA A 92 -16.20 2.62 10.66
CA ALA A 92 -15.12 3.60 10.76
C ALA A 92 -15.60 4.89 11.46
N GLU A 93 -16.80 5.38 11.15
CA GLU A 93 -17.40 6.52 11.85
C GLU A 93 -17.60 6.22 13.34
N ARG A 94 -18.17 5.04 13.67
CA ARG A 94 -18.39 4.60 15.05
C ARG A 94 -17.09 4.54 15.86
N LEU A 95 -15.99 4.16 15.21
CA LEU A 95 -14.67 3.98 15.84
C LEU A 95 -13.78 5.23 15.75
N GLY A 96 -14.21 6.30 15.07
CA GLY A 96 -13.40 7.50 14.87
C GLY A 96 -12.20 7.29 13.94
N ILE A 97 -12.29 6.35 13.00
CA ILE A 97 -11.26 6.03 12.01
C ILE A 97 -11.53 6.79 10.71
N HIS A 98 -10.47 7.36 10.11
CA HIS A 98 -10.57 8.00 8.80
C HIS A 98 -10.47 6.96 7.68
N LEU A 99 -11.62 6.40 7.27
CA LEU A 99 -11.71 5.52 6.10
C LEU A 99 -11.62 6.32 4.80
N LEU A 100 -10.64 6.00 3.95
CA LEU A 100 -10.42 6.59 2.64
C LEU A 100 -10.55 5.54 1.53
N ASP A 101 -11.65 5.62 0.78
CA ASP A 101 -11.85 4.88 -0.47
C ASP A 101 -12.40 5.83 -1.53
N ASN A 102 -11.51 6.36 -2.37
CA ASN A 102 -11.73 7.54 -3.21
C ASN A 102 -12.16 8.76 -2.37
N ARG A 103 -11.44 9.00 -1.26
CA ARG A 103 -11.67 10.15 -0.37
C ARG A 103 -10.36 10.79 0.08
N SER A 104 -10.49 12.07 0.45
CA SER A 104 -9.39 12.90 0.92
C SER A 104 -9.58 13.32 2.38
N LEU A 105 -8.47 13.46 3.11
CA LEU A 105 -8.42 13.96 4.48
C LEU A 105 -7.30 14.99 4.59
N THR A 106 -7.55 16.14 5.23
CA THR A 106 -6.44 17.02 5.65
C THR A 106 -6.22 16.87 7.15
N LEU A 107 -5.06 16.37 7.55
CA LEU A 107 -4.67 16.16 8.95
C LEU A 107 -3.34 16.87 9.21
N ASN A 108 -3.32 17.77 10.20
CA ASN A 108 -2.12 18.51 10.61
C ASN A 108 -1.37 19.22 9.46
N GLY A 109 -2.11 19.74 8.48
CA GLY A 109 -1.54 20.44 7.31
C GLY A 109 -1.06 19.53 6.17
N VAL A 110 -1.20 18.21 6.31
CA VAL A 110 -0.92 17.22 5.25
C VAL A 110 -2.24 16.74 4.64
N ARG A 111 -2.33 16.68 3.31
CA ARG A 111 -3.51 16.16 2.61
C ARG A 111 -3.28 14.73 2.15
N PHE A 112 -4.08 13.81 2.66
CA PHE A 112 -4.09 12.39 2.32
C PHE A 112 -5.18 12.11 1.30
N HIS A 113 -4.86 11.30 0.28
CA HIS A 113 -5.81 10.78 -0.70
C HIS A 113 -5.73 9.26 -0.64
N GLY A 114 -6.83 8.59 -0.30
CA GLY A 114 -6.86 7.14 -0.16
C GLY A 114 -7.82 6.47 -1.13
N THR A 115 -7.39 5.36 -1.70
CA THR A 115 -8.17 4.54 -2.63
C THR A 115 -7.65 3.12 -2.68
N THR A 116 -8.53 2.11 -2.82
CA THR A 116 -8.08 0.73 -3.12
C THR A 116 -7.31 0.68 -4.46
N LEU A 117 -7.54 1.69 -5.33
CA LEU A 117 -7.04 1.87 -6.69
C LEU A 117 -7.51 0.81 -7.68
N TRP A 118 -7.55 -0.48 -7.30
CA TRP A 118 -7.75 -1.60 -8.23
C TRP A 118 -6.74 -1.54 -9.39
N THR A 119 -6.85 -2.42 -10.38
CA THR A 119 -5.91 -2.47 -11.49
C THR A 119 -6.60 -2.38 -12.84
N ASP A 120 -5.91 -1.75 -13.79
CA ASP A 120 -6.27 -1.65 -15.20
C ASP A 120 -5.78 -2.86 -16.03
N PHE A 121 -4.93 -3.73 -15.44
CA PHE A 121 -4.28 -4.85 -16.12
C PHE A 121 -3.26 -4.42 -17.19
N ASP A 122 -2.86 -3.15 -17.20
CA ASP A 122 -2.03 -2.56 -18.26
C ASP A 122 -0.59 -2.26 -17.82
N LEU A 123 -0.12 -2.85 -16.71
CA LEU A 123 1.23 -2.65 -16.18
C LEU A 123 2.35 -2.81 -17.22
N TYR A 124 2.21 -3.77 -18.13
CA TYR A 124 3.16 -4.08 -19.20
C TYR A 124 2.60 -3.78 -20.59
N ALA A 125 1.61 -2.90 -20.69
CA ALA A 125 1.04 -2.50 -21.97
C ALA A 125 2.12 -2.00 -22.94
N GLY A 126 2.15 -2.56 -24.14
CA GLY A 126 3.14 -2.24 -25.17
C GLY A 126 4.46 -3.01 -25.09
N GLU A 127 4.71 -3.80 -24.04
CA GLU A 127 5.89 -4.67 -23.96
C GLU A 127 5.74 -5.90 -24.87
N PRO A 128 6.81 -6.35 -25.57
CA PRO A 128 6.72 -7.46 -26.54
C PRO A 128 6.22 -8.79 -25.98
N ASP A 129 6.51 -9.06 -24.71
CA ASP A 129 6.16 -10.31 -24.02
C ASP A 129 4.86 -10.20 -23.20
N ASN A 130 4.15 -9.07 -23.28
CA ASN A 130 2.87 -8.90 -22.61
C ASN A 130 1.72 -9.54 -23.41
N ASP A 131 0.95 -10.40 -22.77
CA ASP A 131 -0.27 -11.00 -23.31
C ASP A 131 -1.45 -10.70 -22.36
N PRO A 132 -2.26 -9.66 -22.65
CA PRO A 132 -3.40 -9.29 -21.82
C PRO A 132 -4.44 -10.42 -21.68
N ALA A 133 -4.61 -11.27 -22.70
CA ALA A 133 -5.56 -12.39 -22.62
C ALA A 133 -5.07 -13.47 -21.65
N LEU A 134 -3.75 -13.74 -21.63
CA LEU A 134 -3.15 -14.63 -20.64
C LEU A 134 -3.25 -14.05 -19.23
N THR A 135 -3.03 -12.75 -19.06
CA THR A 135 -3.21 -12.05 -17.78
C THR A 135 -4.64 -12.21 -17.24
N ASP A 136 -5.66 -11.88 -18.05
CA ASP A 136 -7.08 -12.02 -17.67
C ASP A 136 -7.43 -13.48 -17.32
N GLN A 137 -7.00 -14.44 -18.15
CA GLN A 137 -7.24 -15.87 -17.90
C GLN A 137 -6.62 -16.31 -16.58
N LYS A 138 -5.35 -15.97 -16.32
CA LYS A 138 -4.66 -16.33 -15.08
C LYS A 138 -5.32 -15.67 -13.88
N ALA A 139 -5.71 -14.41 -13.99
CA ALA A 139 -6.38 -13.69 -12.91
C ALA A 139 -7.68 -14.38 -12.49
N ARG A 140 -8.57 -14.68 -13.46
CA ARG A 140 -9.82 -15.40 -13.18
C ARG A 140 -9.60 -16.78 -12.57
N TRP A 141 -8.51 -17.46 -12.92
CA TRP A 141 -8.24 -18.82 -12.47
C TRP A 141 -7.53 -18.88 -11.11
N LEU A 142 -6.64 -17.93 -10.82
CA LEU A 142 -5.73 -17.98 -9.68
C LEU A 142 -6.08 -17.01 -8.55
N MET A 143 -6.84 -15.94 -8.83
CA MET A 143 -7.15 -14.91 -7.84
C MET A 143 -8.56 -15.11 -7.29
N PRO A 144 -8.70 -15.33 -5.96
CA PRO A 144 -10.01 -15.45 -5.31
C PRO A 144 -10.92 -14.25 -5.57
N ASP A 145 -10.34 -13.06 -5.73
CA ASP A 145 -11.01 -11.78 -6.05
C ASP A 145 -12.16 -11.96 -7.04
N PHE A 146 -11.91 -12.67 -8.14
CA PHE A 146 -12.86 -12.80 -9.25
C PHE A 146 -13.84 -13.98 -9.10
N SER A 147 -13.85 -14.61 -7.92
CA SER A 147 -14.73 -15.74 -7.60
C SER A 147 -15.56 -15.51 -6.34
N ILE A 148 -15.02 -14.79 -5.35
CA ILE A 148 -15.65 -14.65 -4.02
C ILE A 148 -16.00 -13.21 -3.64
N ILE A 149 -15.67 -12.22 -4.47
CA ILE A 149 -16.13 -10.85 -4.28
C ILE A 149 -17.28 -10.59 -5.27
N GLU A 150 -18.33 -9.92 -4.81
CA GLU A 150 -19.39 -9.43 -5.70
C GLU A 150 -19.26 -7.94 -5.96
N GLN A 151 -19.29 -7.55 -7.23
CA GLN A 151 -19.30 -6.17 -7.68
C GLN A 151 -19.79 -6.13 -9.13
N PRO A 152 -21.00 -5.58 -9.41
CA PRO A 152 -22.00 -5.10 -8.45
C PRO A 152 -22.59 -6.24 -7.58
N ALA A 153 -23.44 -5.90 -6.62
CA ALA A 153 -24.08 -6.88 -5.74
C ALA A 153 -24.81 -7.97 -6.54
N GLY A 154 -24.58 -9.24 -6.19
CA GLY A 154 -25.12 -10.41 -6.89
C GLY A 154 -24.38 -10.82 -8.16
N GLU A 155 -23.32 -10.12 -8.58
CA GLU A 155 -22.48 -10.46 -9.72
C GLU A 155 -21.01 -10.63 -9.29
N ALA A 156 -20.39 -11.75 -9.67
CA ALA A 156 -18.98 -11.97 -9.36
C ALA A 156 -18.11 -10.87 -9.97
N PHE A 157 -17.17 -10.35 -9.17
CA PHE A 157 -16.22 -9.35 -9.60
C PHE A 157 -15.39 -9.88 -10.78
N SER A 158 -15.10 -9.03 -11.76
CA SER A 158 -14.38 -9.41 -12.96
C SER A 158 -13.21 -8.48 -13.24
N PRO A 159 -12.19 -8.92 -14.01
CA PRO A 159 -11.11 -8.04 -14.47
C PRO A 159 -11.61 -6.76 -15.15
N LEU A 160 -12.67 -6.86 -15.99
CA LEU A 160 -13.29 -5.70 -16.61
C LEU A 160 -13.87 -4.71 -15.59
N GLU A 161 -14.47 -5.24 -14.52
CA GLU A 161 -14.99 -4.41 -13.44
C GLU A 161 -13.86 -3.80 -12.59
N SER A 162 -12.74 -4.50 -12.39
CA SER A 162 -11.52 -3.92 -11.81
C SER A 162 -11.04 -2.73 -12.61
N GLN A 163 -10.93 -2.87 -13.94
CA GLN A 163 -10.57 -1.78 -14.85
C GLN A 163 -11.53 -0.59 -14.73
N ARG A 164 -12.84 -0.84 -14.62
CA ARG A 164 -13.85 0.20 -14.45
C ARG A 164 -13.70 0.94 -13.12
N LEU A 165 -13.48 0.21 -12.02
CA LEU A 165 -13.23 0.81 -10.71
C LEU A 165 -11.92 1.59 -10.68
N HIS A 166 -10.88 1.06 -11.35
CA HIS A 166 -9.59 1.72 -11.49
C HIS A 166 -9.71 3.05 -12.23
N ALA A 167 -10.37 3.07 -13.40
CA ALA A 167 -10.60 4.30 -14.14
C ALA A 167 -11.36 5.35 -13.32
N LYS A 168 -12.35 4.93 -12.50
CA LYS A 168 -13.07 5.81 -11.59
C LYS A 168 -12.15 6.36 -10.48
N ALA A 169 -11.32 5.52 -9.88
CA ALA A 169 -10.37 5.92 -8.86
C ALA A 169 -9.32 6.89 -9.41
N LEU A 170 -8.79 6.62 -10.60
CA LEU A 170 -7.80 7.46 -11.25
C LEU A 170 -8.38 8.84 -11.61
N ALA A 171 -9.58 8.89 -12.22
CA ALA A 171 -10.23 10.16 -12.55
C ALA A 171 -10.52 11.01 -11.29
N TRP A 172 -10.95 10.37 -10.20
CA TRP A 172 -11.12 11.06 -8.91
C TRP A 172 -9.78 11.58 -8.37
N LEU A 173 -8.74 10.75 -8.36
CA LEU A 173 -7.43 11.11 -7.83
C LEU A 173 -6.78 12.24 -8.63
N GLU A 174 -6.88 12.22 -9.95
CA GLU A 174 -6.41 13.30 -10.82
C GLU A 174 -7.10 14.63 -10.51
N ALA A 175 -8.42 14.61 -10.31
CA ALA A 175 -9.18 15.79 -9.92
C ALA A 175 -8.72 16.34 -8.56
N GLU A 176 -8.56 15.48 -7.56
CA GLU A 176 -8.09 15.88 -6.22
C GLU A 176 -6.66 16.42 -6.21
N LEU A 177 -5.78 15.85 -7.05
CA LEU A 177 -4.39 16.30 -7.16
C LEU A 177 -4.27 17.62 -7.94
N ALA A 178 -5.22 17.93 -8.82
CA ALA A 178 -5.28 19.20 -9.55
C ALA A 178 -5.70 20.38 -8.65
N GLU A 179 -6.42 20.12 -7.56
CA GLU A 179 -6.84 21.16 -6.62
C GLU A 179 -5.63 21.82 -5.93
N PRO A 180 -5.52 23.16 -5.93
CA PRO A 180 -4.45 23.87 -5.25
C PRO A 180 -4.41 23.55 -3.74
N PHE A 181 -3.20 23.28 -3.23
CA PHE A 181 -2.97 23.02 -1.82
C PHE A 181 -1.51 23.34 -1.50
N ASP A 182 -1.32 24.22 -0.51
CA ASP A 182 0.00 24.75 -0.12
C ASP A 182 0.77 23.82 0.84
N GLY A 183 0.20 22.67 1.19
CA GLY A 183 0.82 21.65 2.06
C GLY A 183 1.26 20.38 1.30
N PRO A 184 1.95 19.46 1.99
CA PRO A 184 2.33 18.18 1.42
C PRO A 184 1.11 17.30 1.15
N ARG A 185 1.18 16.54 0.05
CA ARG A 185 0.17 15.55 -0.33
C ARG A 185 0.73 14.14 -0.15
N VAL A 186 -0.09 13.22 0.32
CA VAL A 186 0.23 11.80 0.46
C VAL A 186 -0.86 11.00 -0.23
N VAL A 187 -0.49 10.17 -1.19
CA VAL A 187 -1.40 9.21 -1.82
C VAL A 187 -1.19 7.84 -1.17
N VAL A 188 -2.28 7.21 -0.75
CA VAL A 188 -2.30 5.87 -0.17
C VAL A 188 -3.15 5.00 -1.08
N SER A 189 -2.53 4.05 -1.77
CA SER A 189 -3.23 3.03 -2.53
C SER A 189 -2.92 1.64 -2.01
N HIS A 190 -3.90 0.75 -2.09
CA HIS A 190 -3.65 -0.67 -1.82
C HIS A 190 -2.97 -1.33 -3.03
N HIS A 191 -3.62 -1.31 -4.20
CA HIS A 191 -2.97 -1.77 -5.43
C HIS A 191 -1.85 -0.84 -5.85
N ALA A 192 -0.78 -1.42 -6.39
CA ALA A 192 0.44 -0.70 -6.66
C ALA A 192 0.32 0.20 -7.91
N PRO A 193 0.74 1.47 -7.83
CA PRO A 193 0.68 2.38 -8.98
C PRO A 193 1.84 2.17 -9.98
N LEU A 194 2.81 1.30 -9.64
CA LEU A 194 4.05 1.11 -10.38
C LEU A 194 4.59 -0.33 -10.25
N ALA A 195 5.31 -0.78 -11.28
CA ALA A 195 6.01 -2.08 -11.30
C ALA A 195 7.09 -2.18 -10.21
N GLU A 196 7.69 -1.05 -9.83
CA GLU A 196 8.73 -0.98 -8.80
C GLU A 196 8.22 -1.38 -7.41
N CYS A 197 6.92 -1.27 -7.16
CA CYS A 197 6.30 -1.71 -5.91
C CYS A 197 6.15 -3.24 -5.83
N ILE A 198 6.18 -3.93 -6.97
CA ILE A 198 6.13 -5.39 -7.03
C ILE A 198 7.49 -5.98 -6.62
N PRO A 199 7.53 -7.10 -5.87
CA PRO A 199 8.78 -7.77 -5.53
C PRO A 199 9.55 -8.15 -6.79
N PRO A 200 10.88 -8.02 -6.79
CA PRO A 200 11.70 -8.34 -7.96
C PRO A 200 11.43 -9.72 -8.58
N ARG A 201 11.06 -10.72 -7.76
CA ARG A 201 10.77 -12.09 -8.23
C ARG A 201 9.49 -12.25 -9.05
N TYR A 202 8.56 -11.29 -8.99
CA TYR A 202 7.30 -11.31 -9.75
C TYR A 202 7.27 -10.27 -10.87
N ARG A 203 8.28 -9.41 -10.99
CA ARG A 203 8.37 -8.47 -12.11
C ARG A 203 8.54 -9.25 -13.41
N GLY A 204 7.70 -8.94 -14.39
CA GLY A 204 7.60 -9.66 -15.66
C GLY A 204 6.69 -10.89 -15.62
N ASP A 205 6.12 -11.27 -14.47
CA ASP A 205 5.09 -12.31 -14.44
C ASP A 205 3.83 -11.81 -15.16
N ALA A 206 3.26 -12.65 -16.01
CA ALA A 206 2.01 -12.34 -16.72
C ALA A 206 0.84 -12.03 -15.77
N LEU A 207 0.87 -12.43 -14.51
CA LEU A 207 -0.18 -12.08 -13.54
C LEU A 207 0.08 -10.75 -12.80
N SER A 208 1.30 -10.20 -12.86
CA SER A 208 1.64 -8.94 -12.17
C SER A 208 0.75 -7.74 -12.53
N PRO A 209 0.23 -7.58 -13.77
CA PRO A 209 -0.71 -6.50 -14.07
C PRO A 209 -2.03 -6.57 -13.29
N ALA A 210 -2.38 -7.72 -12.71
CA ALA A 210 -3.55 -7.82 -11.83
C ALA A 210 -3.30 -7.19 -10.43
N PHE A 211 -2.04 -6.97 -10.05
CA PHE A 211 -1.64 -6.41 -8.75
C PHE A 211 -1.10 -4.97 -8.81
N ALA A 212 -0.70 -4.50 -10.00
CA ALA A 212 -0.22 -3.14 -10.20
C ALA A 212 -0.61 -2.57 -11.56
N SER A 213 -0.54 -1.24 -11.66
CA SER A 213 -0.73 -0.47 -12.90
C SER A 213 0.54 0.32 -13.25
N HIS A 214 0.58 0.93 -14.44
CA HIS A 214 1.69 1.78 -14.87
C HIS A 214 1.32 3.27 -14.81
N LEU A 215 1.47 3.90 -13.64
CA LEU A 215 1.04 5.29 -13.39
C LEU A 215 2.22 6.23 -13.01
N PRO A 216 3.30 6.33 -13.82
CA PRO A 216 4.44 7.20 -13.51
C PRO A 216 4.06 8.68 -13.44
N ALA A 217 3.01 9.11 -14.15
CA ALA A 217 2.52 10.47 -14.13
C ALA A 217 2.05 10.93 -12.72
N LEU A 218 1.65 9.98 -11.86
CA LEU A 218 1.18 10.28 -10.50
C LEU A 218 2.31 10.48 -9.48
N MET A 219 3.55 10.09 -9.80
CA MET A 219 4.66 10.13 -8.83
C MET A 219 5.28 11.52 -8.66
N GLY A 220 4.80 12.53 -9.40
CA GLY A 220 5.32 13.88 -9.39
C GLY A 220 6.71 14.01 -10.05
N ARG A 221 7.05 15.22 -10.51
CA ARG A 221 8.44 15.54 -10.81
C ARG A 221 9.17 15.75 -9.49
N ALA A 222 10.21 14.98 -9.23
CA ALA A 222 11.17 15.34 -8.20
C ALA A 222 11.96 16.57 -8.69
N ASP A 223 11.36 17.76 -8.60
CA ASP A 223 12.07 19.00 -8.85
C ASP A 223 13.05 19.22 -7.69
N CYS A 224 14.33 19.24 -8.05
CA CYS A 224 15.46 19.42 -7.14
C CYS A 224 15.45 20.86 -6.62
N GLY A 225 14.57 21.15 -5.66
CA GLY A 225 14.39 22.48 -5.09
C GLY A 225 13.13 22.54 -4.25
N SER A 226 13.26 22.15 -2.97
CA SER A 226 12.22 22.23 -1.92
C SER A 226 10.91 21.50 -2.21
N THR A 227 10.77 20.30 -1.63
CA THR A 227 9.58 19.71 -0.97
C THR A 227 9.61 18.20 -1.22
N ALA A 228 9.89 17.45 -0.15
CA ALA A 228 10.04 16.00 -0.21
C ALA A 228 8.69 15.32 -0.47
N MET A 229 8.52 14.72 -1.65
CA MET A 229 7.65 13.55 -1.77
C MET A 229 8.42 12.38 -1.16
N SER A 230 8.06 11.98 0.06
CA SER A 230 8.57 10.75 0.66
C SER A 230 7.92 9.57 -0.05
N THR A 231 8.52 9.12 -1.15
CA THR A 231 8.31 7.76 -1.63
C THR A 231 9.00 6.83 -0.63
N SER A 232 8.29 6.50 0.46
CA SER A 232 8.65 5.34 1.26
C SER A 232 8.61 4.15 0.31
N ARG A 233 9.77 3.53 0.08
CA ARG A 233 9.94 2.32 -0.71
C ARG A 233 8.85 1.32 -0.31
N TRP A 234 7.84 1.15 -1.15
CA TRP A 234 6.85 0.10 -1.01
C TRP A 234 7.59 -1.24 -1.12
N THR A 235 7.58 -2.01 -0.04
CA THR A 235 7.96 -3.43 -0.11
C THR A 235 6.68 -4.22 0.01
N TRP A 236 6.08 -4.58 -1.12
CA TRP A 236 5.14 -5.69 -1.16
C TRP A 236 5.85 -6.94 -0.61
N ARG A 237 5.21 -7.66 0.32
CA ARG A 237 5.60 -9.01 0.72
C ARG A 237 4.39 -9.90 0.44
N SER A 238 4.43 -10.69 -0.63
CA SER A 238 3.40 -11.72 -0.85
C SER A 238 3.32 -12.62 0.38
N PRO A 239 2.12 -13.11 0.75
CA PRO A 239 2.03 -14.31 1.57
C PRO A 239 2.79 -15.44 0.88
N ALA A 240 3.55 -16.22 1.66
CA ALA A 240 4.16 -17.43 1.15
C ALA A 240 3.05 -18.35 0.60
N PRO A 241 3.25 -19.03 -0.54
CA PRO A 241 2.32 -20.09 -0.91
C PRO A 241 2.29 -21.11 0.23
N VAL A 242 1.10 -21.57 0.58
CA VAL A 242 0.91 -22.72 1.48
C VAL A 242 1.63 -23.90 0.85
N SER A 243 2.86 -24.16 1.28
CA SER A 243 3.62 -25.32 0.85
C SER A 243 3.01 -26.55 1.48
N SER A 244 2.32 -27.37 0.68
CA SER A 244 2.00 -28.75 1.05
C SER A 244 3.31 -29.49 1.32
N PRO A 245 3.47 -30.19 2.46
CA PRO A 245 4.74 -30.85 2.77
C PRO A 245 4.93 -32.05 1.84
N THR A 246 5.90 -31.95 0.93
CA THR A 246 6.48 -33.12 0.27
C THR A 246 7.64 -33.62 1.12
N PRO A 247 7.62 -34.87 1.63
CA PRO A 247 8.71 -35.39 2.43
C PRO A 247 9.84 -35.90 1.53
N GLY A 248 11.05 -35.42 1.78
CA GLY A 248 12.29 -36.07 1.34
C GLY A 248 13.09 -35.32 0.28
N ALA A 249 13.95 -34.41 0.72
CA ALA A 249 15.22 -34.13 0.04
C ALA A 249 16.22 -33.53 1.06
N THR A 250 17.36 -34.19 1.21
CA THR A 250 18.49 -33.83 2.08
C THR A 250 19.29 -32.65 1.53
N PRO A 251 19.98 -31.84 2.37
CA PRO A 251 20.72 -30.68 1.89
C PRO A 251 22.15 -31.05 1.49
N GLU A 252 22.56 -30.60 0.29
CA GLU A 252 23.97 -30.54 -0.09
C GLU A 252 24.47 -29.09 -0.14
N SER A 253 25.72 -28.96 0.28
CA SER A 253 26.49 -27.74 0.56
C SER A 253 27.02 -27.02 -0.69
N SER A 254 27.15 -25.69 -0.63
CA SER A 254 28.41 -24.92 -0.69
C SER A 254 28.28 -23.52 -1.36
N ASN A 255 28.89 -22.54 -0.68
CA ASN A 255 29.09 -21.11 -1.00
C ASN A 255 30.21 -20.94 -2.09
N PRO A 256 30.59 -19.76 -2.69
CA PRO A 256 30.74 -18.45 -2.02
C PRO A 256 30.50 -17.12 -2.81
N ARG A 257 30.12 -16.09 -2.03
CA ARG A 257 30.57 -14.67 -2.00
C ARG A 257 30.70 -13.83 -3.29
N CYS A 258 30.12 -12.62 -3.23
CA CYS A 258 30.81 -11.40 -3.68
C CYS A 258 30.53 -10.23 -2.71
N SER A 259 31.58 -9.46 -2.38
CA SER A 259 31.64 -8.44 -1.34
C SER A 259 32.21 -7.14 -1.91
N CYS A 260 31.62 -5.98 -1.59
CA CYS A 260 32.29 -4.68 -1.70
C CYS A 260 31.91 -3.78 -0.50
N ARG A 261 32.93 -3.38 0.26
CA ARG A 261 32.94 -2.33 1.30
C ARG A 261 33.42 -1.02 0.69
N THR A 262 33.09 0.11 1.35
CA THR A 262 34.03 1.20 1.74
C THR A 262 33.29 2.16 2.68
N SER A 263 33.81 2.86 3.70
CA SER A 263 35.05 2.89 4.52
C SER A 263 34.77 3.95 5.66
N PRO A 264 35.74 4.46 6.44
CA PRO A 264 36.11 3.98 7.77
C PRO A 264 35.90 5.01 8.90
N SER A 265 35.94 4.57 10.16
CA SER A 265 36.34 5.44 11.28
C SER A 265 37.41 4.75 12.14
N SER A 266 38.39 5.57 12.48
CA SER A 266 39.61 5.28 13.22
C SER A 266 39.36 5.10 14.72
N SER A 267 39.99 4.11 15.33
CA SER A 267 41.10 4.30 16.30
C SER A 267 41.23 3.11 17.25
N GLU A 268 42.49 2.83 17.55
CA GLU A 268 43.04 1.69 18.27
C GLU A 268 42.57 1.59 19.74
N ARG A 269 42.39 0.35 20.22
CA ARG A 269 43.34 -0.31 21.15
C ARG A 269 42.83 -1.71 21.55
N ARG A 270 43.67 -2.70 21.29
CA ARG A 270 43.75 -4.01 22.00
C ARG A 270 44.67 -3.81 23.24
N PRO A 271 44.91 -4.79 24.17
CA PRO A 271 44.75 -6.25 24.00
C PRO A 271 44.35 -7.11 25.24
N HIS A 272 44.16 -8.41 24.96
CA HIS A 272 44.24 -9.63 25.83
C HIS A 272 43.03 -9.92 26.74
N GLY A 273 42.53 -11.17 26.85
CA GLY A 273 42.98 -12.45 26.30
C GLY A 273 42.03 -13.61 26.66
N TRP A 274 42.34 -14.76 26.04
CA TRP A 274 41.86 -16.13 26.22
C TRP A 274 40.38 -16.43 25.94
#